data_AF-A0A1A8PQ70-F1
#
_entry.id   AF-A0A1A8PQ70-F1
#
_cell.length_a   1.000
_cell.length_b   1.000
_cell.length_c   1.000
_cell.angle_alpha   90.00
_cell.angle_beta   90.00
_cell.angle_gamma   90.00
#
_symmetry.space_group_name_H-M   'P 1'
#
loop_
_entity.id
_entity.type
_entity.pdbx_description
1 polymer ?
#
loop_
_entity_poly.entity_id
_entity_poly.type
_entity_poly.pdbx_seq_one_letter_code
_entity_poly.pdbx_strand_id
1 'polypeptide(L)'
;IYTAVIPAVPLSLSSFTVCMWVKPTTVSNKTVLFSYGNRRNPYEIQLLLAQTSALFTVGGEAHLVEERDVVNPGQWTHLCGA
;
A
#
# COMPACT_ATOMS: atom_id res chain seq x y z
N ILE A 1 -2.85 -15.61 -0.08
CA ILE A 1 -4.04 -15.26 -0.88
C ILE A 1 -3.91 -13.80 -1.23
N TYR A 2 -4.02 -13.43 -2.51
CA TYR A 2 -4.08 -12.04 -2.93
C TYR A 2 -5.42 -11.81 -3.63
N THR A 3 -5.90 -10.58 -3.58
CA THR A 3 -7.07 -10.13 -4.35
C THR A 3 -6.60 -9.13 -5.39
N ALA A 4 -7.21 -9.16 -6.57
CA ALA A 4 -6.91 -8.23 -7.65
C ALA A 4 -8.21 -7.59 -8.13
N VAL A 5 -8.19 -6.27 -8.24
CA VAL A 5 -9.28 -5.51 -8.87
C VAL A 5 -8.80 -5.11 -10.26
N ILE A 6 -9.38 -5.72 -11.28
CA ILE A 6 -9.05 -5.42 -12.67
C ILE A 6 -10.18 -4.56 -13.23
N PRO A 7 -9.94 -3.27 -13.51
CA PRO A 7 -10.97 -2.41 -14.06
C PRO A 7 -11.34 -2.87 -15.49
N ALA A 8 -12.62 -2.84 -15.83
CA ALA A 8 -13.11 -3.18 -17.17
C ALA A 8 -12.69 -2.16 -18.25
N VAL A 9 -12.29 -0.96 -17.84
CA VAL A 9 -11.89 0.16 -18.70
C VAL A 9 -10.54 0.68 -18.20
N PRO A 10 -9.64 1.19 -19.07
CA PRO A 10 -8.38 1.77 -18.62
C PRO A 10 -8.60 2.87 -17.57
N LEU A 11 -8.01 2.68 -16.39
CA LEU A 11 -8.01 3.67 -15.32
C LEU A 11 -7.02 4.80 -15.66
N SER A 12 -7.48 6.04 -15.54
CA SER A 12 -6.65 7.24 -15.51
C SER A 12 -6.91 7.95 -14.18
N LEU A 13 -5.91 7.98 -13.30
CA LEU A 13 -6.03 8.52 -11.94
C LEU A 13 -5.42 9.91 -11.88
N SER A 14 -6.19 10.90 -11.42
CA SER A 14 -5.70 12.24 -11.04
C SER A 14 -5.60 12.43 -9.53
N SER A 15 -6.31 11.59 -8.77
CA SER A 15 -6.31 11.53 -7.30
C SER A 15 -6.61 10.09 -6.89
N PHE A 16 -6.13 9.67 -5.73
CA PHE A 16 -6.31 8.32 -5.24
C PHE A 16 -6.48 8.30 -3.73
N THR A 17 -7.23 7.34 -3.21
CA THR A 17 -7.29 7.06 -1.77
C THR A 17 -7.51 5.57 -1.59
N VAL A 18 -6.82 4.97 -0.64
CA VAL A 18 -7.02 3.59 -0.22
C VAL A 18 -7.13 3.54 1.29
N CYS A 19 -8.14 2.83 1.79
CA CYS A 19 -8.28 2.52 3.21
C CYS A 19 -8.49 1.02 3.39
N MET A 20 -7.88 0.45 4.41
CA MET A 20 -8.03 -0.96 4.76
C MET A 20 -7.81 -1.23 6.24
N TRP A 21 -8.45 -2.27 6.74
CA TRP A 21 -8.13 -2.87 8.02
C TRP A 21 -7.08 -3.96 7.82
N VAL A 22 -6.00 -3.92 8.59
CA VAL A 22 -4.93 -4.92 8.57
C VAL A 22 -4.68 -5.50 9.95
N LYS A 23 -4.35 -6.79 10.00
CA LYS A 23 -3.90 -7.49 11.21
C LYS A 23 -2.69 -8.35 10.85
N PRO A 24 -1.52 -7.74 10.60
CA PRO A 24 -0.34 -8.50 10.24
C PRO A 24 0.06 -9.40 11.40
N THR A 25 0.27 -10.69 11.16
CA THR A 25 0.77 -11.62 12.18
C THR A 25 2.29 -11.67 12.21
N THR A 26 2.91 -11.40 11.07
CA THR A 26 4.35 -11.18 10.89
C THR A 26 4.55 -10.00 9.95
N VAL A 27 5.56 -9.17 10.21
CA VAL A 27 5.94 -8.03 9.35
C VAL A 27 7.39 -8.20 8.91
N SER A 28 7.60 -8.21 7.60
CA SER A 28 8.95 -8.17 7.01
C SER A 28 9.35 -6.73 6.68
N ASN A 29 10.59 -6.53 6.23
CA ASN A 29 11.06 -5.21 5.82
C ASN A 29 10.34 -4.65 4.57
N LYS A 30 9.57 -5.48 3.85
CA LYS A 30 8.78 -5.07 2.68
C LYS A 30 7.55 -5.95 2.51
N THR A 31 6.55 -5.76 3.37
CA THR A 31 5.25 -6.46 3.27
C THR A 31 4.26 -5.60 2.48
N VAL A 32 3.95 -5.98 1.24
CA VAL A 32 3.03 -5.22 0.40
C VAL A 32 1.58 -5.46 0.83
N LEU A 33 0.88 -4.39 1.19
CA LEU A 33 -0.55 -4.42 1.53
C LEU A 33 -1.42 -4.11 0.31
N PHE A 34 -0.99 -3.14 -0.49
CA PHE A 34 -1.63 -2.74 -1.74
C PHE A 34 -0.57 -2.39 -2.79
N SER A 35 -0.84 -2.76 -4.03
CA SER A 35 -0.02 -2.37 -5.17
C SER A 35 -0.91 -2.10 -6.37
N TYR A 36 -0.66 -0.99 -7.03
CA TYR A 36 -1.24 -0.64 -8.32
C TYR A 36 -0.10 -0.32 -9.30
N GLY A 37 -0.21 -0.85 -10.51
CA GLY A 37 0.76 -0.66 -11.57
C GLY A 37 0.07 -0.43 -12.90
N ASN A 38 0.76 0.29 -13.77
CA ASN A 38 0.35 0.49 -15.17
C ASN A 38 1.43 -0.08 -16.10
N ARG A 39 1.22 0.00 -17.42
CA ARG A 39 2.15 -0.57 -18.42
C ARG A 39 3.56 0.03 -18.36
N ARG A 40 3.73 1.25 -17.84
CA ARG A 40 5.01 1.96 -17.75
C ARG A 40 5.70 1.71 -16.41
N ASN A 41 4.93 1.69 -15.33
CA ASN A 41 5.44 1.52 -13.98
C ASN A 41 4.63 0.44 -13.22
N PRO A 42 5.23 -0.73 -12.92
CA PRO A 42 4.56 -1.78 -12.15
C PRO A 42 4.35 -1.41 -10.68
N TYR A 43 5.05 -0.38 -10.18
CA TYR A 43 5.00 0.10 -8.79
C TYR A 43 4.50 1.54 -8.73
N GLU A 44 3.48 1.86 -9.51
CA GLU A 44 2.95 3.22 -9.62
C GLU A 44 2.40 3.74 -8.29
N ILE A 45 1.67 2.91 -7.55
CA ILE A 45 1.20 3.25 -6.20
C ILE A 45 1.38 2.01 -5.32
N GLN A 46 2.01 2.15 -4.16
CA GLN A 46 2.10 1.06 -3.18
C GLN A 46 1.82 1.55 -1.76
N LEU A 47 1.09 0.72 -1.00
CA LEU A 47 1.06 0.77 0.46
C LEU A 47 1.73 -0.49 0.99
N LEU A 48 2.78 -0.31 1.78
CA LEU A 48 3.59 -1.42 2.29
C LEU A 48 3.96 -1.18 3.75
N LEU A 49 4.27 -2.26 4.46
CA LEU A 49 4.85 -2.22 5.79
C LEU A 49 6.33 -2.47 5.69
N ALA A 50 7.12 -1.62 6.33
CA ALA A 50 8.53 -1.82 6.60
C ALA A 50 8.70 -1.94 8.12
N GLN A 51 8.82 -3.18 8.60
CA GLN A 51 8.79 -3.48 10.03
C GLN A 51 7.46 -2.98 10.65
N THR A 52 7.51 -1.99 11.56
CA THR A 52 6.34 -1.38 12.21
C THR A 52 5.85 -0.11 11.51
N SER A 53 6.57 0.39 10.49
CA SER A 53 6.18 1.58 9.73
C SER A 53 5.27 1.23 8.56
N ALA A 54 4.33 2.11 8.24
CA ALA A 54 3.61 2.10 6.97
C ALA A 54 4.27 3.09 6.01
N LEU A 55 4.50 2.64 4.78
CA LEU A 55 5.04 3.42 3.69
C LEU A 55 3.99 3.50 2.58
N PHE A 56 3.63 4.72 2.20
CA PHE A 56 2.78 5.00 1.05
C PHE A 56 3.60 5.67 -0.03
N THR A 57 3.53 5.14 -1.24
CA THR A 57 4.41 5.55 -2.34
C THR A 57 3.62 5.83 -3.62
N VAL A 58 4.00 6.87 -4.34
CA VAL A 58 3.45 7.25 -5.66
C VAL A 58 4.60 7.50 -6.64
N GLY A 59 4.47 6.95 -7.86
CA GLY A 59 5.49 7.03 -8.91
C GLY A 59 6.71 6.14 -8.62
N GLY A 60 6.54 5.00 -7.96
CA GLY A 60 7.65 4.23 -7.39
C GLY A 60 8.13 4.84 -6.08
N GLU A 61 9.44 4.96 -5.86
CA GLU A 61 9.99 5.49 -4.60
C GLU A 61 10.16 7.02 -4.58
N ALA A 62 9.65 7.73 -5.60
CA ALA A 62 9.83 9.18 -5.73
C ALA A 62 9.06 10.01 -4.69
N HIS A 63 7.83 9.60 -4.38
CA HIS A 63 6.98 10.27 -3.41
C HIS A 63 6.61 9.29 -2.31
N LEU A 64 7.37 9.31 -1.22
CA LEU A 64 7.20 8.40 -0.09
C LEU A 64 6.71 9.18 1.13
N VAL A 65 5.62 8.70 1.71
CA VAL A 65 5.16 9.08 3.04
C VAL A 65 5.43 7.91 3.97
N GLU A 66 6.17 8.15 5.05
CA GLU A 66 6.41 7.18 6.11
C GLU A 66 5.65 7.61 7.35
N GLU A 67 4.87 6.69 7.91
CA GLU A 67 4.34 6.81 9.26
C GLU A 67 4.88 5.64 10.11
N ARG A 68 5.52 5.98 11.24
CA ARG A 68 6.29 5.02 12.06
C ARG A 68 5.43 4.41 13.15
N ASP A 69 5.75 3.17 13.51
CA ASP A 69 5.17 2.47 14.65
C ASP A 69 3.62 2.39 14.64
N VAL A 70 3.03 2.37 13.45
CA VAL A 70 1.57 2.37 13.26
C VAL A 70 0.95 0.99 13.35
N VAL A 71 1.73 -0.07 13.17
CA VAL A 71 1.23 -1.45 13.20
C VAL A 71 1.87 -2.23 14.34
N ASN A 72 1.02 -2.90 15.11
CA ASN A 72 1.42 -3.88 16.11
C ASN A 72 1.01 -5.28 15.66
N PRO A 73 1.96 -6.24 15.53
CA PRO A 73 1.64 -7.60 15.11
C PRO A 73 0.53 -8.24 15.95
N GLY A 74 -0.44 -8.84 15.26
CA GLY A 74 -1.60 -9.48 15.89
C GLY A 74 -2.71 -8.53 16.34
N GLN A 75 -2.60 -7.22 16.11
CA GLN A 75 -3.67 -6.25 16.37
C GLN A 75 -4.26 -5.66 15.08
N TRP A 76 -5.57 -5.42 15.08
CA TRP A 76 -6.24 -4.76 13.97
C TRP A 76 -5.88 -3.27 13.96
N THR A 77 -5.46 -2.77 12.80
CA THR A 77 -5.13 -1.36 12.57
C THR A 77 -5.87 -0.89 11.32
N HIS A 78 -6.45 0.31 11.37
CA HIS A 78 -7.03 0.95 10.20
C HIS A 78 -6.01 1.88 9.57
N LEU A 79 -5.70 1.68 8.30
CA LEU A 79 -4.74 2.48 7.54
C LEU A 79 -5.46 3.14 6.36
N CYS A 80 -5.16 4.41 6.13
CA CYS A 80 -5.57 5.15 4.95
C CYS A 80 -4.36 5.86 4.33
N GLY A 81 -4.24 5.82 3.01
CA GLY A 81 -3.27 6.60 2.23
C GLY A 81 -4.00 7.35 1.13
N ALA A 82 -3.65 8.62 0.93
CA ALA A 82 -4.22 9.53 -0.05
C ALA A 82 -3.13 10.44 -0.63
#